data_AF-A0A7K5LKE6-F1
#
_entry.id   AF-A0A7K5LKE6-F1
#
_cell.length_a   1.000
_cell.length_b   1.000
_cell.length_c   1.000
_cell.angle_alpha   90.00
_cell.angle_beta   90.00
_cell.angle_gamma   90.00
#
_symmetry.space_group_name_H-M   'P 1'
#
loop_
_entity.id
_entity.type
_entity.pdbx_description
1 polymer ?
#
loop_
_entity_poly.entity_id
_entity_poly.type
_entity_poly.pdbx_seq_one_letter_code
_entity_poly.pdbx_strand_id
1 'polypeptide(L)' 'GSGGVGNSPNSQNLVEFSPFQSRWQRRERAKARERAELEFGSVPHSMVFPRGRVGSSIRTLGKDLRKVLEPFTARNLQV' A
#
# COMPACT_ATOMS: atom_id res chain seq x y z
N GLY A 1 44.27 37.01 -15.65
CA GLY A 1 43.40 35.94 -16.18
C GLY A 1 43.26 34.86 -15.12
N SER A 2 42.10 34.79 -14.48
CA SER A 2 41.72 33.75 -13.51
C SER A 2 40.65 32.87 -14.17
N GLY A 3 41.10 31.78 -14.77
CA GLY A 3 40.24 30.81 -15.45
C GLY A 3 39.78 29.69 -14.53
N GLY A 4 38.63 29.11 -14.84
CA GLY A 4 38.30 27.73 -14.49
C GLY A 4 37.06 27.51 -13.64
N VAL A 5 35.87 27.77 -14.21
CA VAL A 5 34.60 27.21 -13.72
C VAL A 5 34.64 25.70 -13.93
N GLY A 6 34.71 24.94 -12.83
CA GLY A 6 34.63 23.48 -12.83
C GLY A 6 33.31 23.01 -12.22
N ASN A 7 32.42 22.54 -13.09
CA ASN A 7 31.13 21.94 -12.74
C ASN A 7 31.24 20.90 -11.60
N SER A 8 30.52 21.11 -10.52
CA SER A 8 30.20 20.02 -9.58
C SER A 8 29.18 19.09 -10.26
N PRO A 9 29.44 17.78 -10.40
CA PRO A 9 28.49 16.86 -11.00
C PRO A 9 27.29 16.67 -10.07
N ASN A 10 26.20 17.34 -10.45
CA ASN A 10 24.80 16.97 -10.39
C ASN A 10 24.40 15.84 -9.41
N SER A 11 23.67 16.20 -8.36
CA SER A 11 23.03 15.31 -7.37
C SER A 11 21.82 14.53 -7.92
N GLN A 12 21.78 14.24 -9.23
CA GLN A 12 20.68 13.53 -9.86
C GLN A 12 20.99 12.04 -9.96
N ASN A 13 20.09 11.26 -9.36
CA ASN A 13 19.88 9.82 -9.58
C ASN A 13 20.95 8.87 -9.03
N LEU A 14 21.06 8.81 -7.70
CA LEU A 14 21.34 7.52 -7.07
C LEU A 14 20.00 6.78 -6.92
N VAL A 15 19.53 6.15 -7.99
CA VAL A 15 18.56 5.05 -7.86
C VAL A 15 19.35 3.91 -7.23
N GLU A 16 19.41 3.92 -5.90
CA GLU A 16 20.04 2.88 -5.09
C GLU A 16 19.24 1.58 -5.25
N PHE A 17 19.49 0.85 -6.33
CA PHE A 17 19.22 -0.58 -6.38
C PHE A 17 20.13 -1.23 -5.35
N SER A 18 19.70 -1.32 -4.09
CA SER A 18 20.38 -2.11 -3.05
C SER A 18 19.97 -3.58 -3.21
N PRO A 19 20.80 -4.46 -3.80
CA PRO A 19 20.43 -5.85 -4.07
C PRO A 19 20.74 -6.78 -2.88
N PHE A 20 21.27 -6.25 -1.76
CA PHE A 20 21.82 -7.05 -0.68
C PHE A 20 21.25 -6.66 0.68
N GLN A 21 20.02 -7.09 0.93
CA GLN A 21 19.46 -7.04 2.27
C GLN A 21 20.08 -8.13 3.15
N SER A 22 20.46 -7.75 4.36
CA SER A 22 21.12 -8.65 5.31
C SER A 22 20.21 -9.84 5.66
N ARG A 23 20.81 -10.97 6.04
CA ARG A 23 20.05 -12.17 6.46
C ARG A 23 19.10 -11.86 7.62
N TRP A 24 19.51 -10.96 8.51
CA TRP A 24 18.70 -10.47 9.63
C TRP A 24 17.49 -9.67 9.15
N GLN A 25 17.69 -8.71 8.25
CA GLN A 25 16.59 -7.92 7.67
C GLN A 25 15.56 -8.81 6.95
N ARG A 26 16.01 -9.83 6.21
CA ARG A 26 15.11 -10.80 5.56
C ARG A 26 14.29 -11.60 6.58
N ARG A 27 14.91 -12.07 7.67
CA ARG A 27 14.21 -12.79 8.74
C ARG A 27 13.19 -11.92 9.44
N GLU A 28 13.54 -10.68 9.78
CA GLU A 28 12.61 -9.76 10.43
C GLU A 28 11.43 -9.40 9.51
N ARG A 29 11.65 -9.22 8.20
CA ARG A 29 10.53 -9.05 7.26
C ARG A 29 9.62 -10.27 7.20
N ALA A 30 10.19 -11.49 7.17
CA ALA A 30 9.39 -12.71 7.15
C ALA A 30 8.51 -12.81 8.40
N LYS A 31 9.06 -12.56 9.59
CA LYS A 31 8.29 -12.51 10.84
C LYS A 31 7.22 -11.41 10.84
N ALA A 32 7.55 -10.22 10.34
CA ALA A 32 6.58 -9.12 10.25
C ALA A 32 5.41 -9.48 9.33
N ARG A 33 5.69 -10.19 8.22
CA ARG A 33 4.66 -10.67 7.31
C ARG A 33 3.78 -11.74 7.94
N GLU A 34 4.36 -12.72 8.64
CA GLU A 34 3.62 -13.75 9.38
C GLU A 34 2.70 -13.13 10.44
N ARG A 35 3.20 -12.16 11.22
CA ARG A 35 2.37 -11.41 12.18
C ARG A 35 1.22 -10.69 11.49
N ALA A 36 1.48 -10.01 10.37
CA ALA A 36 0.44 -9.33 9.61
C ALA A 36 -0.63 -10.29 9.07
N GLU A 37 -0.23 -11.48 8.61
CA GLU A 37 -1.17 -12.51 8.11
C GLU A 37 -2.06 -13.06 9.25
N LEU A 38 -1.48 -13.30 10.42
CA LEU A 38 -2.23 -13.74 11.61
C LEU A 38 -3.17 -12.64 12.13
N GLU A 39 -2.72 -11.39 12.19
CA GLU A 39 -3.54 -10.25 12.59
C GLU A 39 -4.71 -10.04 11.61
N PHE A 40 -4.45 -10.13 10.31
CA PHE A 40 -5.48 -10.08 9.26
C PHE A 40 -6.52 -11.18 9.48
N GLY A 41 -6.12 -12.44 9.63
CA GLY A 41 -7.05 -13.56 9.86
C GLY A 41 -7.81 -13.51 11.20
N SER A 42 -7.38 -12.70 12.17
CA SER A 42 -7.96 -12.67 13.52
C SER A 42 -9.26 -11.89 13.64
N VAL A 43 -9.60 -11.05 12.64
CA VAL A 43 -10.82 -10.24 12.66
C VAL A 43 -11.66 -10.54 11.41
N PRO A 44 -13.00 -10.43 11.49
CA PRO A 44 -13.85 -10.64 10.31
C PRO A 44 -13.48 -9.63 9.22
N HIS A 45 -13.48 -10.06 7.95
CA HIS A 45 -13.20 -9.18 6.83
C HIS A 45 -14.37 -9.17 5.88
N SER A 46 -14.87 -7.97 5.60
CA SER A 46 -16.02 -7.77 4.72
C SER A 46 -15.63 -6.93 3.51
N MET A 47 -16.25 -7.24 2.37
CA MET A 47 -16.10 -6.50 1.12
C MET A 47 -17.48 -6.22 0.56
N VAL A 48 -17.79 -4.95 0.36
CA VAL A 48 -19.04 -4.52 -0.29
C VAL A 48 -18.68 -3.97 -1.66
N PHE A 49 -19.22 -4.57 -2.71
CA PHE A 49 -19.07 -4.09 -4.08
C PHE A 49 -20.35 -4.36 -4.88
N PRO A 50 -20.75 -3.43 -5.76
CA PRO A 50 -21.88 -3.67 -6.66
C PRO A 50 -21.52 -4.72 -7.71
N ARG A 51 -22.49 -5.52 -8.15
CA ARG A 51 -22.36 -6.38 -9.33
C ARG A 51 -23.01 -5.73 -10.55
N GLY A 52 -22.29 -5.73 -11.67
CA GLY A 52 -22.81 -5.25 -12.95
C GLY A 52 -23.10 -3.74 -12.98
N ARG A 53 -23.97 -3.32 -13.91
CA ARG A 53 -24.35 -1.91 -14.06
C ARG A 53 -25.40 -1.54 -13.03
N VAL A 54 -25.00 -0.77 -12.03
CA VAL A 54 -25.88 -0.28 -10.96
C VAL A 54 -26.12 1.22 -11.06
N GLY A 55 -27.33 1.64 -10.66
CA GLY A 55 -27.71 3.05 -10.55
C GLY A 55 -27.10 3.77 -9.36
N SER A 56 -27.36 5.08 -9.26
CA SER A 56 -26.83 5.96 -8.21
C SER A 56 -27.26 5.52 -6.80
N SER A 57 -28.52 5.14 -6.60
CA SER A 57 -29.04 4.75 -5.28
C SER A 57 -28.31 3.54 -4.70
N ILE A 58 -28.05 2.52 -5.52
CA ILE A 58 -27.30 1.32 -5.10
C ILE A 58 -25.84 1.69 -4.82
N ARG A 59 -25.24 2.60 -5.59
CA ARG A 59 -23.88 3.10 -5.31
C ARG A 59 -23.82 3.83 -3.97
N THR A 60 -24.81 4.66 -3.64
CA THR A 60 -24.90 5.36 -2.36
C THR A 60 -25.09 4.36 -1.22
N LEU A 61 -26.04 3.45 -1.35
CA LEU A 61 -26.25 2.37 -0.37
C LEU A 61 -24.97 1.56 -0.12
N GLY A 62 -24.25 1.20 -1.18
CA GLY A 62 -22.97 0.50 -1.06
C GLY A 62 -21.92 1.30 -0.30
N LYS A 63 -21.90 2.64 -0.41
CA LYS A 63 -21.02 3.50 0.39
C LYS A 63 -21.44 3.53 1.85
N ASP A 64 -22.74 3.59 2.13
CA ASP A 64 -23.24 3.66 3.50
C ASP A 64 -23.07 2.33 4.23
N LEU A 65 -23.27 1.20 3.54
CA LEU A 65 -22.93 -0.12 4.08
C LEU A 65 -21.45 -0.22 4.46
N ARG A 66 -20.54 0.30 3.63
CA ARG A 66 -19.10 0.32 3.98
C ARG A 66 -18.82 1.13 5.23
N LYS A 67 -19.54 2.23 5.48
CA LYS A 67 -19.40 3.03 6.70
C LYS A 67 -19.93 2.28 7.93
N VAL A 68 -21.10 1.65 7.81
CA VAL A 68 -21.73 0.90 8.92
C VAL A 68 -20.88 -0.30 9.33
N LEU A 69 -20.22 -0.93 8.36
CA LEU A 69 -19.39 -2.10 8.58
C LEU A 69 -17.91 -1.75 8.90
N GLU A 70 -17.58 -0.45 9.07
CA GLU A 70 -16.26 -0.06 9.60
C GLU A 70 -16.05 -0.61 11.03
N PRO A 71 -14.81 -0.94 11.43
CA PRO A 71 -13.55 -0.78 10.69
C PRO A 71 -13.21 -1.97 9.77
N PHE A 72 -14.04 -3.01 9.75
CA PHE A 72 -13.72 -4.32 9.17
C PHE A 72 -14.11 -4.49 7.70
N THR A 73 -14.39 -3.38 7.02
CA THR A 73 -14.69 -3.36 5.57
C THR A 73 -13.57 -2.73 4.76
N ALA A 74 -13.22 -3.35 3.64
CA ALA A 74 -12.24 -2.80 2.70
C ALA A 74 -12.69 -1.43 2.15
N ARG A 75 -11.92 -0.38 2.48
CA ARG A 75 -12.18 1.02 2.04
C ARG A 75 -11.77 1.27 0.58
N ASN A 76 -10.64 0.67 0.16
CA ASN A 76 -10.05 0.85 -1.16
C ASN A 76 -10.10 -0.44 -1.99
N LEU A 77 -11.27 -1.08 -2.05
CA LEU A 77 -11.46 -2.24 -2.91
C LEU A 77 -11.45 -1.79 -4.39
N GLN A 78 -10.49 -2.29 -5.16
CA GLN A 78 -10.46 -2.12 -6.62
C GLN A 78 -11.35 -3.19 -7.27
N VAL A 79 -12.50 -2.78 -7.80
CA VAL A 79 -13.54 -3.64 -8.41
C VAL A 79 -14.21 -2.93 -9.59
#